data_AF-A0A401HQE6-F1
#
_entry.id   AF-A0A401HQE6-F1
#
_cell.length_a   1.000
_cell.length_b   1.000
_cell.length_c   1.000
_cell.angle_alpha   90.00
_cell.angle_beta   90.00
_cell.angle_gamma   90.00
#
_symmetry.space_group_name_H-M   'P 1'
#
loop_
_entity.id
_entity.type
_entity.pdbx_description
1 polymer ?
#
loop_
_entity_poly.entity_id
_entity_poly.type
_entity_poly.pdbx_seq_one_letter_code
_entity_poly.pdbx_strand_id
1 'polypeptide(L)'
;MIFITGTDTGIGKTYVSSIIGSHLKYKENVDVGYLKPIETGGMEDTLTLKNTLNLEEDLSILNPINLKSPLSPNIAFEIEGYDITLDEIKERIKMSFDVLSKKYRYLIVEGAGGVAVPIKDNFVMSDLIKFLDLPALIVSKPNLGTINHTLLTVEHLRNKGIEVKGIVINCITKLEDVLYYEKTFETIEKYGDVEILGIVKSKEDYNIQFKKLLE
;
A
#
# COMPACT_ATOMS: atom_id res chain seq x y z
N MET A 1 6.54 6.45 -9.10
CA MET A 1 5.82 6.52 -7.80
C MET A 1 4.82 5.39 -7.79
N ILE A 2 4.48 4.85 -6.63
CA ILE A 2 3.61 3.67 -6.54
C ILE A 2 2.68 3.79 -5.35
N PHE A 3 1.43 3.33 -5.51
CA PHE A 3 0.52 3.14 -4.40
C PHE A 3 0.55 1.68 -3.93
N ILE A 4 0.97 1.43 -2.69
CA ILE A 4 0.96 0.10 -2.08
C ILE A 4 -0.39 -0.10 -1.37
N THR A 5 -1.17 -1.05 -1.88
CA THR A 5 -2.44 -1.48 -1.30
C THR A 5 -2.35 -2.94 -0.87
N GLY A 6 -3.44 -3.48 -0.31
CA GLY A 6 -3.50 -4.86 0.14
C GLY A 6 -4.83 -5.51 -0.21
N THR A 7 -4.83 -6.83 -0.25
CA THR A 7 -6.06 -7.62 -0.35
C THR A 7 -6.87 -7.59 0.95
N ASP A 8 -6.26 -7.18 2.06
CA ASP A 8 -6.87 -7.17 3.40
C ASP A 8 -6.12 -6.19 4.35
N THR A 9 -6.59 -6.08 5.59
CA THR A 9 -5.87 -5.44 6.69
C THR A 9 -4.87 -6.42 7.30
N GLY A 10 -3.74 -5.92 7.82
CA GLY A 10 -2.75 -6.77 8.51
C GLY A 10 -1.93 -7.72 7.63
N ILE A 11 -2.07 -7.68 6.30
CA ILE A 11 -1.28 -8.53 5.38
C ILE A 11 0.18 -8.10 5.21
N GLY A 12 0.63 -7.06 5.92
CA GLY A 12 2.00 -6.56 5.91
C GLY A 12 2.34 -5.55 4.82
N LYS A 13 1.43 -4.61 4.50
CA LYS A 13 1.73 -3.48 3.58
C LYS A 13 2.98 -2.74 4.04
N THR A 14 2.99 -2.25 5.27
CA THR A 14 4.11 -1.55 5.92
C THR A 14 5.42 -2.31 5.83
N TYR A 15 5.37 -3.63 6.02
CA TYR A 15 6.53 -4.50 5.95
C TYR A 15 7.10 -4.57 4.53
N VAL A 16 6.22 -4.78 3.54
CA VAL A 16 6.61 -4.79 2.12
C VAL A 16 7.08 -3.41 1.67
N SER A 17 6.40 -2.32 2.06
CA SER A 17 6.82 -0.94 1.82
C SER A 17 8.21 -0.67 2.37
N SER A 18 8.51 -1.16 3.58
CA SER A 18 9.83 -1.03 4.21
C SER A 18 10.91 -1.74 3.41
N ILE A 19 10.65 -2.97 2.95
CA ILE A 19 11.59 -3.74 2.13
C ILE A 19 11.83 -3.04 0.80
N ILE A 20 10.76 -2.62 0.11
CA ILE A 20 10.85 -1.95 -1.18
C ILE A 20 11.62 -0.64 -1.04
N GLY A 21 11.21 0.22 -0.11
CA GLY A 21 11.86 1.51 0.09
C GLY A 21 13.31 1.38 0.50
N SER A 22 13.63 0.47 1.45
CA SER A 22 15.00 0.23 1.90
C SER A 22 15.88 -0.32 0.77
N HIS A 23 15.39 -1.28 -0.01
CA HIS A 23 16.14 -1.82 -1.15
C HIS A 23 16.43 -0.74 -2.19
N LEU A 24 15.39 0.00 -2.61
CA LEU A 24 15.54 1.07 -3.60
C LEU A 24 16.50 2.16 -3.09
N LYS A 25 16.41 2.53 -1.82
CA LYS A 25 17.26 3.58 -1.24
C LYS A 25 18.71 3.14 -1.08
N TYR A 26 18.96 2.02 -0.42
CA TYR A 26 20.30 1.66 0.02
C TYR A 26 21.05 0.71 -0.91
N LYS A 27 20.35 -0.01 -1.80
CA LYS A 27 20.98 -0.91 -2.78
C LYS A 27 20.95 -0.34 -4.19
N GLU A 28 19.85 0.29 -4.59
CA GLU A 28 19.72 0.90 -5.92
C GLU A 28 20.04 2.41 -5.94
N ASN A 29 20.38 3.00 -4.79
CA ASN A 29 20.72 4.42 -4.64
C ASN A 29 19.66 5.38 -5.21
N VAL A 30 18.39 5.02 -5.07
CA VAL A 30 17.24 5.85 -5.45
C VAL A 30 16.85 6.72 -4.26
N ASP A 31 16.56 8.00 -4.51
CA ASP A 31 15.99 8.84 -3.45
C ASP A 31 14.51 8.50 -3.24
N VAL A 32 14.20 7.90 -2.09
CA VAL A 32 12.87 7.35 -1.78
C VAL A 32 12.20 8.11 -0.65
N GLY A 33 11.00 8.60 -0.92
CA GLY A 33 10.07 9.17 0.05
C GLY A 33 8.93 8.23 0.41
N TYR A 34 8.19 8.58 1.45
CA TYR A 34 7.03 7.82 1.90
C TYR A 34 5.87 8.74 2.28
N LEU A 35 4.65 8.32 1.95
CA LEU A 35 3.40 8.95 2.37
C LEU A 35 2.42 7.87 2.81
N LYS A 36 1.88 8.00 4.01
CA LYS A 36 0.70 7.27 4.48
C LYS A 36 -0.45 8.26 4.52
N PRO A 37 -1.29 8.38 3.46
CA PRO A 37 -2.29 9.45 3.39
C PRO A 37 -3.24 9.47 4.59
N ILE A 38 -3.61 8.28 5.07
CA ILE A 38 -4.55 8.07 6.16
C ILE A 38 -4.02 6.92 7.03
N GLU A 39 -3.96 7.13 8.34
CA GLU A 39 -3.61 6.11 9.33
C GLU A 39 -4.57 6.18 10.50
N THR A 40 -4.92 5.01 11.05
CA THR A 40 -5.92 4.84 12.11
C THR A 40 -5.32 3.99 13.22
N GLY A 41 -5.54 4.33 14.48
CA GLY A 41 -5.02 3.55 15.62
C GLY A 41 -3.60 3.92 16.06
N GLY A 42 -3.04 5.02 15.56
CA GLY A 42 -1.68 5.45 15.86
C GLY A 42 -0.89 5.88 14.61
N MET A 43 0.43 5.94 14.74
CA MET A 43 1.38 6.34 13.68
C MET A 43 2.49 5.30 13.47
N GLU A 44 2.27 4.05 13.88
CA GLU A 44 3.32 3.03 13.88
C GLU A 44 3.81 2.72 12.46
N ASP A 45 2.91 2.68 11.47
CA ASP A 45 3.28 2.44 10.07
C ASP A 45 4.15 3.59 9.57
N THR A 46 3.73 4.83 9.83
CA THR A 46 4.45 6.04 9.42
C THR A 46 5.81 6.15 10.09
N LEU A 47 5.91 5.90 11.40
CA LEU A 47 7.17 5.91 12.14
C LEU A 47 8.12 4.83 11.64
N THR A 48 7.60 3.64 11.34
CA THR A 48 8.39 2.53 10.79
C THR A 48 9.08 2.94 9.48
N LEU A 49 8.33 3.52 8.54
CA LEU A 49 8.89 3.94 7.25
C LEU A 49 9.77 5.18 7.35
N LYS A 50 9.40 6.16 8.18
CA LYS A 50 10.24 7.33 8.48
C LYS A 50 11.62 6.90 8.97
N ASN A 51 11.67 5.97 9.93
CA ASN A 51 12.92 5.48 10.48
C ASN A 51 13.69 4.60 9.48
N THR A 52 12.99 3.70 8.78
CA THR A 52 13.60 2.80 7.78
C THR A 52 14.29 3.58 6.67
N LEU A 53 13.64 4.65 6.21
CA LEU A 53 14.14 5.48 5.11
C LEU A 53 14.91 6.71 5.59
N ASN A 54 15.11 6.89 6.90
CA ASN A 54 15.74 8.08 7.48
C ASN A 54 15.17 9.40 6.90
N LEU A 55 13.83 9.53 6.94
CA LEU A 55 13.12 10.70 6.44
C LEU A 55 13.11 11.81 7.48
N GLU A 56 13.33 13.05 7.07
CA GLU A 56 13.45 14.21 7.96
C GLU A 56 12.12 14.96 8.11
N GLU A 57 11.15 14.71 7.24
CA GLU A 57 9.86 15.41 7.19
C GLU A 57 9.04 15.24 8.46
N ASP A 58 8.29 16.28 8.82
CA ASP A 58 7.32 16.20 9.90
C ASP A 58 6.28 15.10 9.65
N LEU A 59 5.83 14.48 10.74
CA LEU A 59 4.79 13.44 10.68
C LEU A 59 3.50 13.94 10.06
N SER A 60 3.19 15.25 10.17
CA SER A 60 2.03 15.86 9.51
C SER A 60 2.14 15.88 7.98
N ILE A 61 3.36 15.84 7.42
CA ILE A 61 3.58 15.71 5.98
C ILE A 61 3.53 14.24 5.57
N LEU A 62 4.17 13.36 6.33
CA LEU A 62 4.21 11.92 6.03
C LEU A 62 2.88 11.22 6.27
N ASN A 63 2.06 11.73 7.18
CA ASN A 63 0.74 11.22 7.54
C ASN A 63 -0.24 12.38 7.85
N PRO A 64 -0.80 13.02 6.81
CA PRO A 64 -1.63 14.22 6.96
C PRO A 64 -2.98 13.96 7.64
N ILE A 65 -3.47 12.73 7.60
CA ILE A 65 -4.70 12.31 8.28
C ILE A 65 -4.34 11.18 9.25
N ASN A 66 -4.35 11.50 10.54
CA ASN A 66 -4.11 10.54 11.61
C ASN A 66 -5.31 10.49 12.55
N LEU A 67 -5.87 9.30 12.73
CA LEU A 67 -7.01 9.04 13.61
C LEU A 67 -6.58 8.11 14.74
N LYS A 68 -7.06 8.37 15.96
CA LYS A 68 -6.61 7.65 17.16
C LYS A 68 -7.22 6.25 17.27
N SER A 69 -8.40 6.07 16.72
CA SER A 69 -9.18 4.84 16.86
C SER A 69 -8.74 3.79 15.86
N PRO A 70 -8.47 2.53 16.26
CA PRO A 70 -8.02 1.47 15.37
C PRO A 70 -9.21 0.86 14.59
N LEU A 71 -9.89 1.69 13.79
CA LEU A 71 -11.08 1.34 13.01
C LEU A 71 -10.86 1.73 11.54
N SER A 72 -11.77 1.33 10.64
CA SER A 72 -11.74 1.85 9.28
C SER A 72 -11.90 3.39 9.30
N PRO A 73 -11.28 4.12 8.35
CA PRO A 73 -11.24 5.58 8.43
C PRO A 73 -12.61 6.23 8.53
N ASN A 74 -13.61 5.75 7.79
CA ASN A 74 -14.98 6.28 7.85
C ASN A 74 -15.59 6.20 9.27
N ILE A 75 -15.37 5.08 9.96
CA ILE A 75 -15.89 4.89 11.33
C ILE A 75 -15.06 5.72 12.30
N ALA A 76 -13.73 5.74 12.15
CA ALA A 76 -12.84 6.54 13.00
C ALA A 76 -13.18 8.04 12.94
N PHE A 77 -13.46 8.59 11.75
CA PHE A 77 -13.93 9.98 11.62
C PHE A 77 -15.26 10.21 12.35
N GLU A 78 -16.22 9.28 12.22
CA GLU A 78 -17.52 9.37 12.85
C GLU A 78 -17.41 9.36 14.38
N ILE A 79 -16.69 8.40 14.95
CA ILE A 79 -16.63 8.21 16.41
C ILE A 79 -15.75 9.24 17.12
N GLU A 80 -14.73 9.77 16.45
CA GLU A 80 -13.88 10.82 17.00
C GLU A 80 -14.51 12.21 16.86
N GLY A 81 -15.67 12.32 16.19
CA GLY A 81 -16.40 13.57 16.01
C GLY A 81 -15.64 14.60 15.17
N TYR A 82 -14.79 14.13 14.25
CA TYR A 82 -14.06 15.03 13.35
C TYR A 82 -15.00 15.64 12.32
N ASP A 83 -15.31 16.92 12.51
CA ASP A 83 -15.97 17.75 11.52
C ASP A 83 -14.97 18.15 10.43
N ILE A 84 -14.76 17.23 9.48
CA ILE A 84 -13.90 17.42 8.31
C ILE A 84 -14.64 16.91 7.07
N THR A 85 -14.62 17.72 6.01
CA THR A 85 -15.23 17.40 4.73
C THR A 85 -14.32 16.50 3.88
N LEU A 86 -14.91 15.82 2.89
CA LEU A 86 -14.13 15.04 1.93
C LEU A 86 -13.12 15.90 1.15
N ASP A 87 -13.46 17.14 0.84
CA ASP A 87 -12.57 18.05 0.10
C ASP A 87 -11.37 18.48 0.95
N GLU A 88 -11.55 18.76 2.24
CA GLU A 88 -10.44 19.03 3.16
C GLU A 88 -9.52 17.81 3.33
N ILE A 89 -10.07 16.59 3.37
CA ILE A 89 -9.28 15.35 3.39
C ILE A 89 -8.41 15.28 2.13
N LYS A 90 -9.00 15.48 0.95
CA LYS A 90 -8.29 15.45 -0.33
C LYS A 90 -7.23 16.52 -0.41
N GLU A 91 -7.52 17.74 0.02
CA GLU A 91 -6.59 18.87 0.01
C GLU A 91 -5.35 18.56 0.86
N ARG A 92 -5.54 18.13 2.12
CA ARG A 92 -4.43 17.78 3.02
C ARG A 92 -3.56 16.67 2.44
N ILE A 93 -4.18 15.61 1.90
CA ILE A 93 -3.43 14.53 1.27
C ILE A 93 -2.67 15.03 0.03
N LYS A 94 -3.31 15.84 -0.83
CA LYS A 94 -2.70 16.37 -2.05
C LYS A 94 -1.53 17.30 -1.74
N MET A 95 -1.64 18.13 -0.70
CA MET A 95 -0.54 19.00 -0.25
C MET A 95 0.68 18.17 0.16
N SER A 96 0.50 17.16 1.02
CA SER A 96 1.59 16.26 1.40
C SER A 96 2.18 15.51 0.21
N PHE A 97 1.32 14.98 -0.66
CA PHE A 97 1.75 14.30 -1.88
C PHE A 97 2.57 15.21 -2.78
N ASP A 98 2.16 16.46 -3.00
CA ASP A 98 2.86 17.41 -3.86
C ASP A 98 4.21 17.85 -3.29
N VAL A 99 4.32 18.01 -1.97
CA VAL A 99 5.60 18.30 -1.30
C VAL A 99 6.56 17.14 -1.50
N LEU A 100 6.11 15.92 -1.19
CA LEU A 100 6.96 14.72 -1.21
C LEU A 100 7.32 14.29 -2.64
N SER A 101 6.37 14.35 -3.58
CA SER A 101 6.59 13.96 -4.98
C SER A 101 7.56 14.88 -5.72
N LYS A 102 7.65 16.15 -5.32
CA LYS A 102 8.66 17.09 -5.83
C LYS A 102 10.04 16.89 -5.21
N LYS A 103 10.08 16.42 -3.97
CA LYS A 103 11.33 16.21 -3.22
C LYS A 103 12.03 14.91 -3.61
N TYR A 104 11.27 13.82 -3.74
CA TYR A 104 11.81 12.48 -3.91
C TYR A 104 11.70 11.97 -5.35
N ARG A 105 12.74 11.30 -5.83
CA ARG A 105 12.72 10.62 -7.13
C ARG A 105 11.67 9.52 -7.19
N TYR A 106 11.46 8.80 -6.09
CA TYR A 106 10.48 7.75 -5.98
C TYR A 106 9.68 7.88 -4.69
N LEU A 107 8.35 8.01 -4.81
CA LEU A 107 7.44 8.10 -3.67
C LEU A 107 6.64 6.80 -3.54
N ILE A 108 6.71 6.20 -2.35
CA ILE A 108 5.83 5.12 -1.93
C ILE A 108 4.64 5.76 -1.21
N VAL A 109 3.44 5.53 -1.71
CA VAL A 109 2.18 5.92 -1.05
C VAL A 109 1.51 4.67 -0.51
N GLU A 110 1.26 4.57 0.79
CA GLU A 110 0.69 3.37 1.40
C GLU A 110 -0.76 3.57 1.84
N GLY A 111 -1.65 2.68 1.42
CA GLY A 111 -3.06 2.70 1.81
C GLY A 111 -3.33 2.14 3.22
N ALA A 112 -4.55 2.38 3.69
CA ALA A 112 -5.11 1.77 4.90
C ALA A 112 -6.12 0.67 4.53
N GLY A 113 -5.98 -0.52 5.12
CA GLY A 113 -6.82 -1.68 4.79
C GLY A 113 -6.75 -2.11 3.32
N GLY A 114 -7.89 -2.46 2.71
CA GLY A 114 -8.01 -2.87 1.31
C GLY A 114 -8.61 -1.81 0.38
N VAL A 115 -8.66 -2.07 -0.92
CA VAL A 115 -9.05 -1.10 -1.97
C VAL A 115 -10.50 -0.59 -1.90
N ALA A 116 -11.37 -1.34 -1.23
CA ALA A 116 -12.79 -1.00 -1.04
C ALA A 116 -13.08 -0.36 0.32
N VAL A 117 -12.06 -0.14 1.17
CA VAL A 117 -12.26 0.48 2.49
C VAL A 117 -12.80 1.90 2.34
N PRO A 118 -13.94 2.25 2.97
CA PRO A 118 -14.47 3.60 2.93
C PRO A 118 -13.60 4.57 3.72
N ILE A 119 -13.40 5.76 3.15
CA ILE A 119 -12.70 6.87 3.79
C ILE A 119 -13.70 7.85 4.40
N LYS A 120 -14.57 8.41 3.57
CA LYS A 120 -15.58 9.40 3.93
C LYS A 120 -16.65 9.40 2.83
N ASP A 121 -17.92 9.51 3.21
CA ASP A 121 -19.05 9.50 2.29
C ASP A 121 -18.98 8.29 1.33
N ASN A 122 -19.08 8.51 0.01
CA ASN A 122 -18.94 7.47 -1.02
C ASN A 122 -17.50 7.31 -1.56
N PHE A 123 -16.50 7.91 -0.90
CA PHE A 123 -15.10 7.85 -1.33
C PHE A 123 -14.38 6.70 -0.64
N VAL A 124 -13.89 5.74 -1.43
CA VAL A 124 -13.16 4.56 -0.94
C VAL A 124 -11.66 4.66 -1.27
N MET A 125 -10.84 3.79 -0.68
CA MET A 125 -9.38 3.77 -0.88
C MET A 125 -8.97 3.75 -2.37
N SER A 126 -9.66 2.99 -3.22
CA SER A 126 -9.42 3.00 -4.67
C SER A 126 -9.69 4.35 -5.34
N ASP A 127 -10.65 5.14 -4.85
CA ASP A 127 -10.84 6.51 -5.36
C ASP A 127 -9.68 7.43 -4.96
N LEU A 128 -9.03 7.16 -3.82
CA LEU A 128 -7.81 7.86 -3.43
C LEU A 128 -6.64 7.53 -4.37
N ILE A 129 -6.47 6.26 -4.73
CA ILE A 129 -5.45 5.84 -5.71
C ILE A 129 -5.66 6.57 -7.04
N LYS A 130 -6.91 6.58 -7.52
CA LYS A 130 -7.30 7.27 -8.75
C LYS A 130 -7.14 8.79 -8.65
N PHE A 131 -7.48 9.39 -7.51
CA PHE A 131 -7.33 10.82 -7.26
C PHE A 131 -5.86 11.28 -7.32
N LEU A 132 -4.93 10.43 -6.88
CA LEU A 132 -3.50 10.70 -6.95
C LEU A 132 -2.86 10.28 -8.29
N ASP A 133 -3.63 9.67 -9.19
CA ASP A 133 -3.18 9.18 -10.50
C ASP A 133 -1.95 8.25 -10.40
N LEU A 134 -2.02 7.27 -9.50
CA LEU A 134 -0.92 6.34 -9.24
C LEU A 134 -1.24 4.91 -9.70
N PRO A 135 -0.25 4.18 -10.23
CA PRO A 135 -0.36 2.74 -10.35
C PRO A 135 -0.41 2.08 -8.95
N ALA A 136 -1.06 0.92 -8.88
CA ALA A 136 -1.22 0.16 -7.64
C ALA A 136 -0.36 -1.11 -7.64
N LEU A 137 0.40 -1.30 -6.56
CA LEU A 137 1.06 -2.56 -6.21
C LEU A 137 0.22 -3.25 -5.11
N ILE A 138 -0.22 -4.48 -5.38
CA ILE A 138 -1.09 -5.21 -4.45
C ILE A 138 -0.24 -6.11 -3.58
N VAL A 139 -0.33 -5.97 -2.26
CA VAL A 139 0.22 -6.94 -1.32
C VAL A 139 -0.83 -7.99 -0.98
N SER A 140 -0.49 -9.26 -1.18
CA SER A 140 -1.35 -10.41 -0.87
C SER A 140 -0.63 -11.40 0.04
N LYS A 141 -1.37 -12.36 0.59
CA LYS A 141 -0.85 -13.44 1.46
C LYS A 141 -0.81 -14.77 0.71
N PRO A 142 0.00 -15.76 1.11
CA PRO A 142 0.06 -17.05 0.41
C PRO A 142 -1.11 -18.00 0.76
N ASN A 143 -1.85 -17.73 1.83
CA ASN A 143 -2.83 -18.66 2.40
C ASN A 143 -4.05 -18.92 1.50
N LEU A 144 -4.75 -20.01 1.78
CA LEU A 144 -6.04 -20.33 1.16
C LEU A 144 -7.01 -19.13 1.18
N GLY A 145 -7.72 -18.94 0.07
CA GLY A 145 -8.57 -17.77 -0.18
C GLY A 145 -7.86 -16.63 -0.90
N THR A 146 -6.51 -16.65 -0.98
CA THR A 146 -5.74 -15.60 -1.65
C THR A 146 -6.08 -15.42 -3.13
N ILE A 147 -6.40 -16.49 -3.86
CA ILE A 147 -6.83 -16.40 -5.26
C ILE A 147 -8.04 -15.46 -5.36
N ASN A 148 -9.10 -15.73 -4.61
CA ASN A 148 -10.32 -14.94 -4.62
C ASN A 148 -10.04 -13.46 -4.27
N HIS A 149 -9.38 -13.19 -3.14
CA HIS A 149 -9.16 -11.81 -2.70
C HIS A 149 -8.25 -11.03 -3.66
N THR A 150 -7.23 -11.69 -4.22
CA THR A 150 -6.31 -11.06 -5.17
C THR A 150 -7.04 -10.74 -6.47
N LEU A 151 -7.78 -11.69 -7.05
CA LEU A 151 -8.51 -11.48 -8.30
C LEU A 151 -9.60 -10.39 -8.17
N LEU A 152 -10.37 -10.40 -7.07
CA LEU A 152 -11.37 -9.35 -6.80
C LEU A 152 -10.71 -7.97 -6.65
N THR A 153 -9.54 -7.91 -6.01
CA THR A 153 -8.79 -6.65 -5.86
C THR A 153 -8.29 -6.13 -7.21
N VAL A 154 -7.74 -7.01 -8.05
CA VAL A 154 -7.27 -6.67 -9.40
C VAL A 154 -8.43 -6.17 -10.27
N GLU A 155 -9.54 -6.91 -10.28
CA GLU A 155 -10.73 -6.56 -11.06
C GLU A 155 -11.30 -5.20 -10.60
N HIS A 156 -11.43 -4.99 -9.29
CA HIS A 156 -11.94 -3.72 -8.74
C HIS A 156 -11.08 -2.52 -9.17
N LEU A 157 -9.75 -2.64 -9.10
CA LEU A 157 -8.84 -1.58 -9.51
C LEU A 157 -8.93 -1.29 -11.01
N ARG A 158 -8.94 -2.34 -11.85
CA ARG A 158 -9.07 -2.20 -13.31
C ARG A 158 -10.41 -1.59 -13.71
N ASN A 159 -11.51 -1.98 -13.06
CA ASN A 159 -12.83 -1.41 -13.30
C ASN A 159 -12.89 0.09 -12.94
N LYS A 160 -12.01 0.58 -12.06
CA LYS A 160 -11.85 2.01 -11.79
C LYS A 160 -10.86 2.71 -12.72
N GLY A 161 -10.22 1.99 -13.65
CA GLY A 161 -9.22 2.51 -14.58
C GLY A 161 -7.84 2.71 -13.94
N ILE A 162 -7.55 2.00 -12.84
CA ILE A 162 -6.26 2.09 -12.14
C ILE A 162 -5.32 1.03 -12.71
N GLU A 163 -4.10 1.43 -13.08
CA GLU A 163 -3.06 0.49 -13.49
C GLU A 163 -2.67 -0.41 -12.31
N VAL A 164 -2.74 -1.72 -12.51
CA VAL A 164 -2.22 -2.70 -11.55
C VAL A 164 -0.79 -3.04 -11.98
N LYS A 165 0.19 -2.51 -11.25
CA LYS A 165 1.62 -2.73 -11.53
C LYS A 165 1.99 -4.20 -11.37
N GLY A 166 1.38 -4.86 -10.40
CA GLY A 166 1.54 -6.28 -10.13
C GLY A 166 1.24 -6.61 -8.67
N ILE A 167 1.67 -7.81 -8.26
CA ILE A 167 1.41 -8.35 -6.93
C ILE A 167 2.73 -8.68 -6.22
N VAL A 168 2.80 -8.40 -4.93
CA VAL A 168 3.82 -8.94 -4.02
C VAL A 168 3.14 -9.88 -3.04
N ILE A 169 3.59 -11.13 -2.98
CA ILE A 169 3.16 -12.08 -1.98
C ILE A 169 4.02 -11.90 -0.73
N ASN A 170 3.39 -11.45 0.35
CA ASN A 170 4.02 -11.40 1.67
C ASN A 170 3.72 -12.68 2.44
N CYS A 171 4.75 -13.50 2.67
CA CYS A 171 4.65 -14.80 3.33
C CYS A 171 4.53 -14.67 4.85
N ILE A 172 3.42 -14.10 5.32
CA ILE A 172 3.03 -14.09 6.74
C ILE A 172 2.85 -15.50 7.33
N THR A 173 2.68 -16.48 6.46
CA THR A 173 2.77 -17.91 6.75
C THR A 173 3.89 -18.47 5.91
N LYS A 174 4.69 -19.37 6.50
CA LYS A 174 5.79 -19.99 5.77
C LYS A 174 5.23 -20.81 4.62
N LEU A 175 5.89 -20.72 3.46
CA LEU A 175 5.42 -21.41 2.26
C LEU A 175 5.43 -22.94 2.41
N GLU A 176 6.32 -23.48 3.25
CA GLU A 176 6.35 -24.92 3.60
C GLU A 176 5.04 -25.41 4.23
N ASP A 177 4.28 -24.51 4.88
CA ASP A 177 2.99 -24.81 5.51
C ASP A 177 1.80 -24.56 4.56
N VAL A 178 2.04 -24.06 3.35
CA VAL A 178 1.00 -23.72 2.36
C VAL A 178 1.02 -24.74 1.23
N LEU A 179 0.07 -25.68 1.26
CA LEU A 179 -0.03 -26.73 0.25
C LEU A 179 -0.21 -26.14 -1.16
N TYR A 180 0.66 -26.54 -2.09
CA TYR A 180 0.60 -26.16 -3.51
C TYR A 180 0.55 -24.63 -3.75
N TYR A 181 1.33 -23.87 -2.99
CA TYR A 181 1.38 -22.41 -3.15
C TYR A 181 1.84 -22.00 -4.56
N GLU A 182 2.70 -22.80 -5.22
CA GLU A 182 3.17 -22.53 -6.58
C GLU A 182 1.99 -22.52 -7.57
N LYS A 183 1.13 -23.54 -7.52
CA LYS A 183 -0.09 -23.60 -8.34
C LYS A 183 -1.07 -22.48 -8.02
N THR A 184 -1.11 -22.05 -6.76
CA THR A 184 -1.93 -20.93 -6.31
C THR A 184 -1.45 -19.63 -6.98
N PHE A 185 -0.14 -19.41 -7.05
CA PHE A 185 0.47 -18.24 -7.68
C PHE A 185 0.28 -18.27 -9.20
N GLU A 186 0.53 -19.41 -9.85
CA GLU A 186 0.25 -19.61 -11.28
C GLU A 186 -1.22 -19.32 -11.62
N THR A 187 -2.14 -19.71 -10.74
CA THR A 187 -3.58 -19.44 -10.90
C THR A 187 -3.88 -17.96 -10.81
N ILE A 188 -3.28 -17.24 -9.85
CA ILE A 188 -3.44 -15.79 -9.73
C ILE A 188 -2.96 -15.10 -11.01
N GLU A 189 -1.77 -15.46 -11.51
CA GLU A 189 -1.22 -14.82 -12.70
C GLU A 189 -2.06 -15.10 -13.95
N LYS A 190 -2.45 -16.36 -14.15
CA LYS A 190 -3.24 -16.79 -15.30
C LYS A 190 -4.64 -16.18 -15.33
N TYR A 191 -5.37 -16.23 -14.22
CA TYR A 191 -6.76 -15.78 -14.18
C TYR A 191 -6.89 -14.27 -13.91
N GLY A 192 -5.88 -13.68 -13.28
CA GLY A 192 -5.82 -12.25 -13.04
C GLY A 192 -5.17 -11.47 -14.17
N ASP A 193 -4.54 -12.15 -15.14
CA ASP A 193 -3.74 -11.52 -16.19
C ASP A 193 -2.80 -10.45 -15.62
N VAL A 194 -2.10 -10.81 -14.54
CA VAL A 194 -1.31 -9.88 -13.71
C VAL A 194 -0.08 -10.62 -13.19
N GLU A 195 1.05 -9.95 -13.15
CA GLU A 195 2.29 -10.58 -12.72
C GLU A 195 2.47 -10.55 -11.20
N ILE A 196 2.99 -11.65 -10.64
CA ILE A 196 3.57 -11.64 -9.30
C ILE A 196 5.01 -11.12 -9.40
N LEU A 197 5.17 -9.84 -9.08
CA LEU A 197 6.45 -9.14 -9.12
C LEU A 197 7.40 -9.58 -8.02
N GLY A 198 6.90 -10.22 -6.96
CA GLY A 198 7.80 -10.78 -5.98
C GLY A 198 7.17 -11.56 -4.85
N ILE A 199 8.04 -12.27 -4.14
CA ILE A 199 7.72 -13.06 -2.96
C ILE A 199 8.64 -12.59 -1.83
N VAL A 200 8.06 -12.25 -0.69
CA VAL A 200 8.75 -11.80 0.52
C VAL A 200 8.59 -12.87 1.59
N LYS A 201 9.69 -13.56 1.95
CA LYS A 201 9.71 -14.54 3.05
C LYS A 201 10.23 -13.93 4.35
N SER A 202 11.20 -13.02 4.25
CA SER A 202 11.67 -12.19 5.36
C SER A 202 12.30 -10.88 4.83
N LYS A 203 12.89 -10.06 5.71
CA LYS A 203 13.65 -8.85 5.33
C LYS A 203 14.98 -9.21 4.67
N GLU A 204 15.45 -10.44 4.82
CA GLU A 204 16.71 -10.96 4.30
C GLU A 204 16.49 -11.91 3.12
N ASP A 205 15.32 -12.56 3.05
CA ASP A 205 14.92 -13.49 2.00
C ASP A 205 13.68 -12.96 1.26
N TYR A 206 13.91 -12.23 0.18
CA TYR A 206 12.88 -11.78 -0.76
C TYR A 206 13.41 -11.79 -2.19
N ASN A 207 12.50 -11.96 -3.14
CA ASN A 207 12.77 -11.80 -4.57
C ASN A 207 11.71 -10.89 -5.16
N ILE A 208 12.01 -9.59 -5.29
CA ILE A 208 11.14 -8.59 -5.91
C ILE A 208 11.81 -8.07 -7.17
N GLN A 209 11.05 -7.96 -8.26
CA GLN A 209 11.50 -7.42 -9.54
C GLN A 209 11.56 -5.87 -9.49
N PHE A 210 12.53 -5.30 -8.78
CA PHE A 210 12.63 -3.85 -8.53
C PHE A 210 12.68 -2.99 -9.80
N LYS A 211 13.29 -3.49 -10.89
CA LYS A 211 13.32 -2.76 -12.17
C LYS A 211 11.91 -2.44 -12.68
N LYS A 212 11.00 -3.41 -12.60
CA LYS A 212 9.60 -3.22 -13.00
C LYS A 212 8.85 -2.23 -12.10
N LEU A 213 9.29 -2.05 -10.85
CA LEU A 213 8.70 -1.02 -9.98
C LEU A 213 9.17 0.40 -10.35
N LEU A 214 10.35 0.53 -10.96
CA LEU A 214 10.93 1.82 -11.36
C LEU A 214 10.51 2.26 -12.77
N GLU A 215 10.07 1.33 -13.62
CA GLU A 215 9.43 1.58 -14.91
C GLU A 215 8.05 2.24 -14.75
#